data_AF-A0A3D0YL31-F1
#
_entry.id   AF-A0A3D0YL31-F1
#
_cell.length_a   1.000
_cell.length_b   1.000
_cell.length_c   1.000
_cell.angle_alpha   90.00
_cell.angle_beta   90.00
_cell.angle_gamma   90.00
#
_symmetry.space_group_name_H-M   'P 1'
#
loop_
_entity.id
_entity.type
_entity.pdbx_description
1 polymer ?
#
loop_
_entity_poly.entity_id
_entity_poly.type
_entity_poly.pdbx_seq_one_letter_code
_entity_poly.pdbx_strand_id
1 'polypeptide(L)'
;IIAHLGSDRFPRLKIGIGNANDGARNETQNSMTSHVLGKFSTSETNELENTLATAAEAVQFSLSEGVEAAANAFNTSKKPEA
;
A
#
# COMPACT_ATOMS: atom_id res chain seq x y z
N ILE A 1 11.16 0.66 14.09
CA ILE A 1 11.92 -0.35 13.31
C ILE A 1 13.31 0.17 12.94
N ILE A 2 13.47 1.12 12.00
CA ILE A 2 14.79 1.63 11.55
C ILE A 2 15.70 2.05 12.71
N ALA A 3 15.20 2.91 13.61
CA ALA A 3 15.96 3.38 14.77
C ALA A 3 16.47 2.24 15.68
N HIS A 4 15.76 1.10 15.74
CA HIS A 4 16.16 -0.05 16.54
C HIS A 4 17.15 -0.96 15.78
N LEU A 5 17.06 -1.03 14.45
CA LEU A 5 17.95 -1.85 13.61
C LEU A 5 19.23 -1.12 13.20
N GLY A 6 19.29 0.21 13.34
CA GLY A 6 20.41 1.04 12.87
C GLY A 6 20.55 1.09 11.34
N SER A 7 19.57 0.58 10.60
CA SER A 7 19.60 0.43 9.15
C SER A 7 18.19 0.45 8.58
N ASP A 8 18.05 0.94 7.36
CA ASP A 8 16.82 0.94 6.56
C ASP A 8 16.79 -0.17 5.49
N ARG A 9 17.88 -0.93 5.37
CA ARG A 9 18.11 -2.05 4.43
C ARG A 9 17.33 -3.31 4.81
N PHE A 10 16.01 -3.23 4.75
CA PHE A 10 15.11 -4.39 4.85
C PHE A 10 13.95 -4.22 3.87
N PRO A 11 13.47 -5.31 3.26
CA PRO A 11 12.37 -5.26 2.31
C PRO A 11 11.08 -4.81 2.97
N ARG A 12 10.24 -4.08 2.21
CA ARG A 12 8.95 -3.56 2.68
C ARG A 12 7.91 -3.75 1.58
N LEU A 13 6.75 -4.28 1.94
CA LEU A 13 5.56 -4.23 1.09
C LEU A 13 4.80 -2.95 1.42
N LYS A 14 4.61 -2.07 0.42
CA LYS A 14 3.84 -0.85 0.57
C LYS A 14 2.43 -1.07 0.03
N ILE A 15 1.42 -0.78 0.84
CA ILE A 15 0.02 -0.79 0.43
C ILE A 15 -0.47 0.65 0.34
N GLY A 16 -0.96 1.06 -0.83
CA GLY A 16 -1.53 2.39 -1.03
C GLY A 16 -2.91 2.49 -0.40
N ILE A 17 -3.19 3.60 0.29
CA ILE A 17 -4.50 3.88 0.92
C ILE A 17 -5.09 5.22 0.43
N GLY A 18 -4.67 5.69 -0.75
CA GLY A 18 -5.04 7.00 -1.29
C GLY A 18 -4.39 8.18 -0.55
N ASN A 19 -4.73 9.39 -0.97
CA ASN A 19 -4.28 10.64 -0.35
C ASN A 19 -5.45 11.34 0.34
N ALA A 20 -5.19 11.99 1.48
CA ALA A 20 -6.19 12.76 2.22
C ALA A 20 -6.80 13.96 1.43
N ASN A 21 -6.20 14.29 0.27
CA ASN A 21 -6.56 15.44 -0.54
C ASN A 21 -7.68 15.18 -1.55
N ASP A 22 -8.14 13.93 -1.75
CA ASP A 22 -9.19 13.59 -2.73
C ASP A 22 -10.62 14.00 -2.29
N GLY A 23 -10.75 14.90 -1.31
CA GLY A 23 -12.05 15.42 -0.86
C GLY A 23 -12.06 16.69 -0.01
N ALA A 24 -10.91 17.20 0.47
CA ALA A 24 -10.88 18.39 1.32
C ALA A 24 -9.70 19.32 0.98
N ARG A 25 -10.02 20.58 0.63
CA ARG A 25 -9.08 21.65 0.24
C ARG A 25 -8.19 22.18 1.37
N ASN A 26 -8.01 21.46 2.47
CA ASN A 26 -7.24 21.93 3.63
C ASN A 26 -6.11 20.96 3.96
N GLU A 27 -4.93 21.28 3.42
CA GLU A 27 -3.63 20.66 3.73
C GLU A 27 -3.23 20.97 5.17
N THR A 28 -3.90 20.34 6.12
CA THR A 28 -3.50 20.37 7.53
C THR A 28 -3.06 18.97 7.94
N GLN A 29 -2.04 18.90 8.81
CA GLN A 29 -1.59 17.65 9.43
C GLN A 29 -2.74 16.86 10.08
N ASN A 30 -3.81 17.56 10.49
CA ASN A 30 -5.03 16.97 11.03
C ASN A 30 -5.82 16.16 9.98
N SER A 31 -5.84 16.59 8.71
CA SER A 31 -6.52 15.88 7.62
C SER A 31 -5.84 14.54 7.32
N MET A 32 -4.51 14.51 7.23
CA MET A 32 -3.75 13.26 7.04
C MET A 32 -3.93 12.28 8.21
N THR A 33 -3.89 12.77 9.45
CA THR A 33 -4.10 11.95 10.64
C THR A 33 -5.51 11.36 10.66
N SER A 34 -6.51 12.16 10.29
CA SER A 34 -7.91 11.72 10.22
C SER A 34 -8.13 10.68 9.12
N HIS A 35 -7.46 10.83 7.97
CA HIS A 35 -7.51 9.85 6.86
C HIS A 35 -7.00 8.48 7.29
N VAL A 36 -5.81 8.41 7.91
CA VAL A 36 -5.19 7.13 8.29
C VAL A 36 -5.87 6.43 9.48
N LEU A 37 -6.55 7.18 10.34
CA LEU A 37 -7.32 6.63 11.47
C LEU A 37 -8.80 6.37 11.09
N GLY A 38 -9.22 6.82 9.91
CA GLY A 38 -10.56 6.64 9.38
C GLY A 38 -10.84 5.20 8.97
N LYS A 39 -12.11 4.93 8.66
CA LYS A 39 -12.53 3.67 8.04
C LYS A 39 -12.59 3.85 6.52
N PHE A 40 -12.26 2.79 5.79
CA PHE A 40 -12.58 2.71 4.37
C PHE A 40 -14.09 2.86 4.17
N SER A 41 -14.46 3.59 3.13
CA SER A 41 -15.85 3.73 2.69
C SER A 41 -16.36 2.43 2.04
N THR A 42 -17.68 2.27 1.96
CA THR A 42 -18.29 1.11 1.29
C THR A 42 -17.96 1.05 -0.21
N SER A 43 -17.68 2.18 -0.84
CA SER A 43 -17.21 2.26 -2.22
C SER A 43 -15.80 1.73 -2.41
N GLU A 44 -14.97 1.73 -1.37
CA GLU A 44 -13.58 1.24 -1.42
C GLU A 44 -13.47 -0.24 -1.08
N THR A 45 -14.52 -0.90 -0.58
CA THR A 45 -14.48 -2.29 -0.12
C THR A 45 -13.92 -3.25 -1.17
N ASN A 46 -14.40 -3.17 -2.42
CA ASN A 46 -13.95 -4.05 -3.49
C ASN A 46 -12.45 -3.83 -3.82
N GLU A 47 -12.01 -2.57 -3.82
CA GLU A 47 -10.59 -2.25 -4.08
C GLU A 47 -9.70 -2.72 -2.93
N LEU A 48 -10.16 -2.54 -1.68
CA LEU A 48 -9.49 -3.00 -0.48
C LEU A 48 -9.31 -4.53 -0.50
N GLU A 49 -10.37 -5.29 -0.77
CA GLU A 49 -10.31 -6.75 -0.81
C GLU A 49 -9.34 -7.25 -1.89
N ASN A 50 -9.40 -6.69 -3.10
CA ASN A 50 -8.48 -7.02 -4.18
C ASN A 50 -7.03 -6.67 -3.81
N THR A 51 -6.81 -5.50 -3.21
CA THR A 51 -5.48 -5.05 -2.77
C THR A 51 -4.90 -5.98 -1.70
N LEU A 52 -5.72 -6.41 -0.74
CA LEU A 52 -5.30 -7.36 0.30
C LEU A 52 -4.98 -8.74 -0.28
N ALA A 53 -5.78 -9.23 -1.23
CA ALA A 53 -5.50 -10.50 -1.91
C ALA A 53 -4.16 -10.45 -2.67
N THR A 54 -3.92 -9.40 -3.47
CA THR A 54 -2.65 -9.20 -4.18
C THR A 54 -1.48 -9.06 -3.21
N ALA A 55 -1.66 -8.34 -2.09
CA ALA A 55 -0.62 -8.21 -1.07
C ALA A 55 -0.25 -9.56 -0.44
N ALA A 56 -1.24 -10.39 -0.13
CA ALA A 56 -1.02 -11.74 0.41
C ALA A 56 -0.26 -12.63 -0.59
N GLU A 57 -0.64 -12.58 -1.87
CA GLU A 57 0.05 -13.29 -2.95
C GLU A 57 1.50 -12.82 -3.10
N ALA A 58 1.75 -11.51 -3.09
CA ALA A 58 3.08 -10.93 -3.17
C ALA A 58 3.99 -11.38 -2.01
N VAL A 59 3.45 -11.48 -0.79
CA VAL A 59 4.19 -12.01 0.36
C VAL A 59 4.53 -13.48 0.14
N GLN A 60 3.56 -14.31 -0.25
CA GLN A 60 3.80 -15.73 -0.50
C GLN A 60 4.83 -15.96 -1.60
N PHE A 61 4.72 -15.23 -2.72
CA PHE A 61 5.66 -15.30 -3.83
C PHE A 61 7.06 -14.83 -3.41
N SER A 62 7.15 -13.78 -2.58
CA SER A 62 8.45 -13.32 -2.06
C SER A 62 9.15 -14.35 -1.17
N LEU A 63 8.37 -15.21 -0.48
CA LEU A 63 8.90 -16.28 0.35
C LEU A 63 9.41 -17.47 -0.48
N SER A 64 8.76 -17.77 -1.62
CA SER A 64 9.15 -18.88 -2.49
C SER A 64 10.24 -18.51 -3.49
N GLU A 65 10.12 -17.36 -4.15
CA GLU A 65 10.98 -16.95 -5.29
C GLU A 65 11.92 -15.77 -4.97
N GLY A 66 11.79 -15.18 -3.79
CA GLY A 66 12.60 -14.04 -3.35
C GLY A 66 12.00 -12.67 -3.67
N VAL A 67 12.52 -11.64 -2.99
CA VAL A 67 11.96 -10.27 -3.02
C VAL A 67 12.09 -9.61 -4.39
N GLU A 68 13.18 -9.84 -5.12
CA GLU A 68 13.40 -9.23 -6.43
C GLU A 68 12.40 -9.76 -7.48
N ALA A 69 12.19 -11.07 -7.51
CA ALA A 69 11.20 -11.70 -8.38
C ALA A 69 9.79 -11.22 -8.05
N ALA A 70 9.44 -11.15 -6.76
CA ALA A 70 8.16 -10.59 -6.31
C ALA A 70 8.00 -9.12 -6.73
N ALA A 71 9.03 -8.29 -6.54
CA ALA A 71 8.97 -6.89 -6.94
C ALA A 71 8.70 -6.72 -8.45
N ASN A 72 9.33 -7.53 -9.30
CA ASN A 72 9.12 -7.50 -10.74
C ASN A 72 7.71 -7.94 -11.14
N ALA A 73 7.14 -8.93 -10.46
CA ALA A 73 5.79 -9.44 -10.74
C ALA A 73 4.68 -8.48 -10.25
N PHE A 74 4.83 -7.90 -9.07
CA PHE A 74 3.75 -7.18 -8.38
C PHE A 74 3.84 -5.65 -8.46
N ASN A 75 5.02 -5.06 -8.73
CA ASN A 75 5.16 -3.61 -8.92
C ASN A 75 4.93 -3.18 -10.38
N THR A 76 4.06 -3.89 -11.11
CA THR A 76 3.73 -3.56 -12.49
C THR A 76 2.72 -2.41 -12.52
N SER A 77 2.89 -1.48 -13.46
CA SER A 77 1.89 -0.44 -13.68
C SER A 77 0.62 -1.10 -14.21
N LYS A 78 -0.52 -0.99 -13.50
CA LYS A 78 -1.82 -1.27 -14.12
C LYS A 78 -1.91 -0.41 -15.39
N LYS A 79 -2.08 -1.04 -16.55
CA LYS A 79 -2.43 -0.31 -17.78
C LYS A 79 -3.70 0.50 -17.48
N PRO A 80 -3.78 1.78 -17.83
CA PRO A 80 -5.06 2.49 -17.76
C PRO A 80 -6.06 1.70 -18.62
N GLU A 81 -7.22 1.38 -18.06
CA GLU A 81 -8.34 0.88 -18.86
C GLU A 81 -8.60 1.90 -19.97
N ALA A 82 -8.65 1.40 -21.21
CA ALA A 82 -8.86 2.18 -22.42
C ALA A 82 -10.34 2.50 -22.64
#